data_AF-A0A1C7D5Q4-F1
#
_entry.id   AF-A0A1C7D5Q4-F1
#
_cell.length_a   1.000
_cell.length_b   1.000
_cell.length_c   1.000
_cell.angle_alpha   90.00
_cell.angle_beta   90.00
_cell.angle_gamma   90.00
#
_symmetry.space_group_name_H-M   'P 1'
#
loop_
_entity.id
_entity.type
_entity.pdbx_description
1 polymer ?
#
loop_
_entity_poly.entity_id
_entity_poly.type
_entity_poly.pdbx_seq_one_letter_code
_entity_poly.pdbx_strand_id
1 'polypeptide(L)'
;MLTNLIAAVGEEAPKNQFGFIEAMNQGGFVAWSIFGVLVIMSVGSFYILITKLLEQNKILRQYQGVRTNFWRANSLSEGATKLDKNSAWRQLVDDGLAAASQHKKMTDSLEAHDWLHGSLARSESAIAAKLAGGLPFLASVGATSPFIGLLGTVIGIYRALIKIGMAGSASIDAVAGPVGEALIMTAIGLLVAVPAVLAYNWLQSRNKRILAMLSGFSTDLQAYITSDGQIRPQTMSKTSTQAAGTAAKTAPAAAKPAGSATTTTAKK
;
A
#
# COMPACT_ATOMS: atom_id res chain seq x y z
N MET A 1 43.12 -62.62 -0.19
CA MET A 1 42.96 -61.69 -1.34
C MET A 1 41.55 -61.06 -1.44
N LEU A 2 40.65 -61.20 -0.44
CA LEU A 2 39.30 -60.60 -0.46
C LEU A 2 38.97 -59.68 0.74
N THR A 3 39.90 -59.50 1.67
CA THR A 3 39.66 -58.75 2.92
C THR A 3 40.10 -57.28 2.87
N ASN A 4 40.76 -56.84 1.79
CA ASN A 4 41.26 -55.46 1.66
C ASN A 4 40.39 -54.52 0.82
N LEU A 5 39.23 -54.98 0.30
CA LEU A 5 38.32 -54.15 -0.52
C LEU A 5 37.16 -53.50 0.27
N ILE A 6 36.98 -53.83 1.55
CA ILE A 6 35.88 -53.28 2.37
C ILE A 6 36.35 -52.05 3.20
N ALA A 7 37.65 -51.73 3.18
CA ALA A 7 38.21 -50.61 3.94
C ALA A 7 38.13 -49.23 3.24
N ALA A 8 37.48 -49.13 2.08
CA ALA A 8 37.45 -47.90 1.27
C ALA A 8 36.03 -47.37 0.97
N VAL A 9 35.02 -47.74 1.77
CA VAL A 9 33.65 -47.20 1.63
C VAL A 9 33.22 -46.62 2.97
N GLY A 10 33.63 -45.38 3.21
CA GLY A 10 33.29 -44.65 4.42
C GLY A 10 34.30 -43.55 4.74
N GLU A 11 34.90 -42.94 3.72
CA GLU A 11 35.52 -41.63 3.89
C GLU A 11 34.37 -40.68 4.24
N GLU A 12 34.21 -40.37 5.53
CA GLU A 12 33.22 -39.40 5.98
C GLU A 12 33.46 -38.11 5.19
N ALA A 13 32.54 -37.78 4.28
CA ALA A 13 32.53 -36.49 3.61
C ALA A 13 32.72 -35.40 4.68
N PRO A 14 33.64 -34.43 4.48
CA PRO A 14 33.84 -33.38 5.45
C PRO A 14 32.48 -32.73 5.67
N LYS A 15 32.02 -32.72 6.93
CA LYS A 15 30.79 -32.03 7.35
C LYS A 15 31.00 -30.52 7.16
N ASN A 16 30.96 -30.06 5.92
CA ASN A 16 30.89 -28.66 5.56
C ASN A 16 29.47 -28.22 5.88
N GLN A 17 29.22 -27.97 7.16
CA GLN A 17 27.97 -27.40 7.65
C GLN A 17 27.92 -25.93 7.24
N PHE A 18 27.73 -25.69 5.95
CA PHE A 18 27.35 -24.37 5.44
C PHE A 18 26.03 -23.99 6.12
N GLY A 19 26.04 -22.90 6.89
CA GLY A 19 24.92 -22.58 7.75
C GLY A 19 24.83 -21.12 8.12
N PHE A 20 23.61 -20.64 8.32
CA PHE A 20 23.34 -19.27 8.78
C PHE A 20 24.07 -18.94 10.10
N ILE A 21 24.15 -19.91 11.02
CA ILE A 21 24.84 -19.73 12.30
C ILE A 21 26.35 -19.60 12.10
N GLU A 22 26.92 -20.39 11.20
CA GLU A 22 28.35 -20.32 10.86
C GLU A 22 28.69 -18.99 10.19
N ALA A 23 27.84 -18.53 9.26
CA ALA A 23 27.94 -17.22 8.63
C ALA A 23 27.98 -16.07 9.66
N MET A 24 27.10 -16.14 10.68
CA MET A 24 27.06 -15.13 11.74
C MET A 24 28.25 -15.24 12.70
N ASN A 25 28.72 -16.45 13.01
CA ASN A 25 29.90 -16.65 13.84
C ASN A 25 31.18 -16.13 13.15
N GLN A 26 31.32 -16.37 11.84
CA GLN A 26 32.43 -15.83 11.05
C GLN A 26 32.34 -14.30 10.91
N GLY A 27 31.15 -13.77 10.68
CA GLY A 27 30.87 -12.34 10.60
C GLY A 27 30.98 -11.60 11.95
N GLY A 28 30.93 -12.34 13.06
CA GLY A 28 31.05 -11.87 14.46
C GLY A 28 30.04 -10.78 14.83
N PHE A 29 30.42 -9.93 15.78
CA PHE A 29 29.51 -8.92 16.36
C PHE A 29 28.87 -7.98 15.32
N VAL A 30 29.62 -7.61 14.27
CA VAL A 30 29.14 -6.72 13.22
C VAL A 30 28.01 -7.37 12.41
N ALA A 31 28.16 -8.65 12.03
CA ALA A 31 27.12 -9.38 11.29
C ALA A 31 25.84 -9.55 12.11
N TRP A 32 25.98 -9.87 13.41
CA TRP A 32 24.84 -9.94 14.34
C TRP A 32 24.14 -8.59 14.50
N SER A 33 24.90 -7.49 14.53
CA SER A 33 24.33 -6.14 14.61
C SER A 33 23.53 -5.78 13.35
N ILE A 34 24.08 -6.06 12.17
CA ILE A 34 23.42 -5.85 10.88
C ILE A 34 22.12 -6.68 10.80
N PHE A 35 22.20 -7.95 11.16
CA PHE A 35 21.03 -8.83 11.21
C PHE A 35 19.97 -8.32 12.19
N GLY A 36 20.38 -7.90 13.39
CA GLY A 36 19.48 -7.32 14.39
C GLY A 36 18.73 -6.08 13.88
N VAL A 37 19.43 -5.19 13.17
CA VAL A 37 18.80 -4.02 12.51
C VAL A 37 17.78 -4.46 11.46
N LEU A 38 18.11 -5.43 10.59
CA LEU A 38 17.18 -5.96 9.60
C LEU A 38 15.93 -6.58 10.23
N VAL A 39 16.09 -7.29 11.35
CA VAL A 39 14.96 -7.87 12.09
C VAL A 39 14.06 -6.77 12.66
N ILE A 40 14.62 -5.73 13.28
CA ILE A 40 13.84 -4.60 13.81
C ILE A 40 13.08 -3.89 12.69
N MET A 41 13.72 -3.64 11.55
CA MET A 41 13.09 -3.02 10.38
C MET A 41 11.96 -3.89 9.83
N SER A 42 12.15 -5.21 9.79
CA SER A 42 11.12 -6.17 9.36
C SER A 42 9.90 -6.14 10.28
N VAL A 43 10.11 -6.28 11.59
CA VAL A 43 9.03 -6.24 12.59
C VAL A 43 8.29 -4.90 12.55
N GLY A 44 9.02 -3.78 12.47
CA GLY A 44 8.43 -2.44 12.32
C GLY A 44 7.58 -2.30 11.05
N SER A 45 8.05 -2.83 9.93
CA SER A 45 7.32 -2.83 8.65
C SER A 45 5.99 -3.60 8.76
N PHE A 46 6.02 -4.82 9.30
CA PHE A 46 4.80 -5.62 9.51
C PHE A 46 3.84 -4.97 10.51
N TYR A 47 4.35 -4.41 11.60
CA TYR A 47 3.54 -3.70 12.59
C TYR A 47 2.79 -2.51 11.95
N ILE A 48 3.49 -1.68 11.19
CA ILE A 48 2.86 -0.52 10.51
C ILE A 48 1.87 -0.99 9.44
N LEU A 49 2.22 -2.03 8.66
CA LEU A 49 1.32 -2.62 7.67
C LEU A 49 -0.02 -3.03 8.30
N ILE A 50 0.02 -3.80 9.39
CA ILE A 50 -1.18 -4.32 10.04
C ILE A 50 -1.99 -3.19 10.67
N THR A 51 -1.35 -2.30 11.43
CA THR A 51 -2.04 -1.19 12.12
C THR A 51 -2.71 -0.24 11.12
N LYS A 52 -2.00 0.17 10.07
CA LYS A 52 -2.56 1.04 9.02
C LYS A 52 -3.64 0.36 8.19
N LEU A 53 -3.51 -0.94 7.93
CA LEU A 53 -4.55 -1.70 7.24
C LEU A 53 -5.86 -1.72 8.03
N LEU A 54 -5.78 -1.95 9.34
CA LEU A 54 -6.96 -1.95 10.22
C LEU A 54 -7.57 -0.56 10.31
N GLU A 55 -6.76 0.49 10.46
CA GLU A 55 -7.20 1.89 10.48
C GLU A 55 -7.93 2.28 9.17
N GLN A 56 -7.31 2.01 8.01
CA GLN A 56 -7.90 2.28 6.70
C GLN A 56 -9.20 1.49 6.49
N ASN A 57 -9.22 0.20 6.84
CA ASN A 57 -10.43 -0.62 6.74
C ASN A 57 -11.55 -0.08 7.63
N LYS A 58 -11.23 0.42 8.82
CA LYS A 58 -12.19 1.07 9.72
C LYS A 58 -12.78 2.33 9.07
N ILE A 59 -11.94 3.22 8.52
CA ILE A 59 -12.39 4.44 7.83
C ILE A 59 -13.31 4.11 6.64
N LEU A 60 -12.94 3.11 5.84
CA LEU A 60 -13.72 2.65 4.69
C LEU A 60 -15.07 2.06 5.10
N ARG A 61 -15.11 1.29 6.19
CA ARG A 61 -16.37 0.75 6.73
C ARG A 61 -17.26 1.87 7.28
N GLN A 62 -16.69 2.84 7.99
CA GLN A 62 -17.42 3.99 8.52
C GLN A 62 -18.06 4.84 7.41
N TYR A 63 -17.43 4.93 6.23
CA TYR A 63 -17.99 5.65 5.09
C TYR A 63 -19.36 5.09 4.63
N GLN A 64 -19.60 3.79 4.76
CA GLN A 64 -20.91 3.22 4.43
C GLN A 64 -22.01 3.78 5.35
N GLY A 65 -21.69 4.02 6.63
CA GLY A 65 -22.61 4.66 7.58
C GLY A 65 -22.91 6.12 7.24
N VAL A 66 -21.92 6.86 6.70
CA VAL A 66 -22.17 8.21 6.14
C VAL A 66 -23.21 8.13 5.03
N ARG A 67 -23.00 7.25 4.05
CA ARG A 67 -23.91 7.13 2.89
C ARG A 67 -25.33 6.73 3.28
N THR A 68 -25.53 5.91 4.32
CA THR A 68 -26.88 5.42 4.68
C THR A 68 -27.56 6.25 5.77
N ASN A 69 -26.83 6.79 6.73
CA ASN A 69 -27.42 7.35 7.95
C ASN A 69 -27.24 8.87 8.05
N PHE A 70 -26.14 9.42 7.53
CA PHE A 70 -25.86 10.85 7.59
C PHE A 70 -26.81 11.65 6.69
N TRP A 71 -26.89 11.30 5.40
CA TRP A 71 -27.75 12.00 4.43
C TRP A 71 -29.25 11.82 4.64
N ARG A 72 -29.65 10.87 5.50
CA ARG A 72 -31.05 10.68 5.91
C ARG A 72 -31.45 11.50 7.13
N ALA A 73 -30.49 12.09 7.85
CA ALA A 73 -30.79 12.94 9.00
C ALA A 73 -31.42 14.26 8.55
N ASN A 74 -32.21 14.89 9.43
CA ASN A 74 -32.89 16.14 9.09
C ASN A 74 -31.94 17.34 9.13
N SER A 75 -30.78 17.20 9.77
CA SER A 75 -29.74 18.22 9.81
C SER A 75 -28.33 17.62 9.84
N LEU A 76 -27.34 18.43 9.43
CA LEU A 76 -25.91 18.09 9.50
C LEU A 76 -25.45 17.78 10.93
N SER A 77 -25.96 18.50 11.93
CA SER A 77 -25.62 18.30 13.35
C SER A 77 -26.15 16.97 13.90
N GLU A 78 -27.37 16.60 13.52
CA GLU A 78 -27.94 15.29 13.84
C GLU A 78 -27.17 14.16 13.13
N GLY A 79 -26.80 14.38 11.86
CA GLY A 79 -25.95 13.47 11.09
C GLY A 79 -24.57 13.27 11.71
N ALA A 80 -23.92 14.36 12.16
CA ALA A 80 -22.62 14.32 12.83
C ALA A 80 -22.66 13.48 14.11
N THR A 81 -23.76 13.57 14.87
CA THR A 81 -23.94 12.80 16.11
C THR A 81 -24.07 11.29 15.85
N LYS A 82 -24.60 10.88 14.69
CA LYS A 82 -24.70 9.48 14.26
C LYS A 82 -23.37 8.90 13.75
N LEU A 83 -22.34 9.73 13.58
CA LEU A 83 -20.99 9.30 13.20
C LEU A 83 -20.14 9.02 14.45
N ASP A 84 -19.23 8.05 14.33
CA ASP A 84 -18.27 7.72 15.39
C ASP A 84 -17.40 8.93 15.72
N LYS A 85 -17.20 9.20 17.03
CA LYS A 85 -16.42 10.35 17.54
C LYS A 85 -14.99 10.40 16.98
N ASN A 86 -14.40 9.24 16.66
CA ASN A 86 -13.03 9.11 16.16
C ASN A 86 -12.97 8.87 14.64
N SER A 87 -14.00 9.27 13.90
CA SER A 87 -14.04 9.09 12.44
C SER A 87 -13.46 10.29 11.70
N ALA A 88 -12.67 10.04 10.66
CA ALA A 88 -12.23 11.05 9.71
C ALA A 88 -13.42 11.79 9.06
N TRP A 89 -14.52 11.08 8.82
CA TRP A 89 -15.75 11.65 8.27
C TRP A 89 -16.42 12.63 9.22
N ARG A 90 -16.39 12.33 10.53
CA ARG A 90 -16.95 13.21 11.55
C ARG A 90 -16.13 14.48 11.70
N GLN A 91 -14.79 14.35 11.73
CA GLN A 91 -13.89 15.50 11.78
C GLN A 91 -14.19 16.48 10.64
N LEU A 92 -14.35 15.99 9.41
CA LEU A 92 -14.67 16.84 8.25
C LEU A 92 -16.03 17.54 8.38
N VAL A 93 -17.05 16.85 8.90
CA VAL A 93 -18.38 17.46 9.16
C VAL A 93 -18.30 18.52 10.24
N ASP A 94 -17.63 18.23 11.35
CA ASP A 94 -17.51 19.16 12.48
C ASP A 94 -16.75 20.43 12.05
N ASP A 95 -15.68 20.29 11.27
CA ASP A 95 -14.92 21.40 10.68
C ASP A 95 -15.75 22.21 9.67
N GLY A 96 -16.59 21.53 8.87
CA GLY A 96 -17.53 22.18 7.94
C GLY A 96 -18.64 22.95 8.65
N LEU A 97 -19.18 22.41 9.74
CA LEU A 97 -20.18 23.08 10.59
C LEU A 97 -19.59 24.31 11.30
N ALA A 98 -18.37 24.18 11.82
CA ALA A 98 -17.65 25.30 12.42
C ALA A 98 -17.41 26.41 11.39
N ALA A 99 -16.98 26.06 10.17
CA ALA A 99 -16.81 27.01 9.07
C ALA A 99 -18.14 27.67 8.65
N ALA A 100 -19.23 26.92 8.58
CA ALA A 100 -20.57 27.44 8.28
C ALA A 100 -21.08 28.41 9.36
N SER A 101 -20.74 28.20 10.63
CA SER A 101 -21.09 29.13 11.71
C SER A 101 -20.34 30.46 11.60
N GLN A 102 -19.11 30.43 11.07
CA GLN A 102 -18.28 31.61 10.82
C GLN A 102 -18.68 32.31 9.51
N HIS A 103 -19.13 31.54 8.52
CA HIS A 103 -19.72 32.03 7.27
C HIS A 103 -20.88 33.00 7.53
N LYS A 104 -21.73 32.77 8.56
CA LYS A 104 -22.81 33.70 8.94
C LYS A 104 -22.32 35.05 9.49
N LYS A 105 -21.05 35.16 9.86
CA LYS A 105 -20.45 36.39 10.40
C LYS A 105 -19.74 37.22 9.32
N MET A 106 -19.58 36.68 8.11
CA MET A 106 -18.94 37.36 6.99
C MET A 106 -19.98 38.12 6.17
N THR A 107 -19.63 39.32 5.73
CA THR A 107 -20.51 40.23 4.97
C THR A 107 -20.56 39.91 3.47
N ASP A 108 -19.51 39.30 2.92
CA ASP A 108 -19.44 38.92 1.51
C ASP A 108 -19.68 37.40 1.34
N SER A 109 -20.62 37.05 0.47
CA SER A 109 -20.94 35.66 0.15
C SER A 109 -19.81 34.95 -0.59
N LEU A 110 -18.97 35.68 -1.33
CA LEU A 110 -17.83 35.09 -2.05
C LEU A 110 -16.71 34.72 -1.07
N GLU A 111 -16.33 35.64 -0.18
CA GLU A 111 -15.35 35.39 0.88
C GLU A 111 -15.79 34.23 1.80
N ALA A 112 -17.10 34.15 2.08
CA ALA A 112 -17.65 33.10 2.91
C ALA A 112 -17.59 31.72 2.22
N HIS A 113 -17.81 31.67 0.90
CA HIS A 113 -17.62 30.46 0.09
C HIS A 113 -16.16 29.99 0.10
N ASP A 114 -15.22 30.90 -0.16
CA ASP A 114 -13.78 30.61 -0.16
C ASP A 114 -13.28 30.16 1.22
N TRP A 115 -13.80 30.76 2.30
CA TRP A 115 -13.50 30.35 3.66
C TRP A 115 -13.94 28.91 3.95
N LEU A 116 -15.18 28.55 3.56
CA LEU A 116 -15.71 27.21 3.74
C LEU A 116 -14.87 26.18 2.95
N HIS A 117 -14.63 26.45 1.67
CA HIS A 117 -13.79 25.59 0.83
C HIS A 117 -12.39 25.41 1.41
N GLY A 118 -11.75 26.52 1.82
CA GLY A 118 -10.44 26.49 2.46
C GLY A 118 -10.42 25.73 3.79
N SER A 119 -11.48 25.82 4.59
CA SER A 119 -11.60 25.08 5.86
C SER A 119 -11.70 23.57 5.63
N LEU A 120 -12.53 23.16 4.67
CA LEU A 120 -12.65 21.74 4.31
C LEU A 120 -11.34 21.19 3.74
N ALA A 121 -10.68 21.93 2.83
CA ALA A 121 -9.38 21.55 2.28
C ALA A 121 -8.28 21.40 3.37
N ARG A 122 -8.30 22.26 4.39
CA ARG A 122 -7.41 22.12 5.57
C ARG A 122 -7.72 20.85 6.38
N SER A 123 -9.00 20.54 6.59
CA SER A 123 -9.42 19.32 7.28
C SER A 123 -9.00 18.06 6.51
N GLU A 124 -9.21 18.06 5.19
CA GLU A 124 -8.74 17.00 4.29
C GLU A 124 -7.23 16.79 4.38
N SER A 125 -6.46 17.88 4.35
CA SER A 125 -5.00 17.84 4.46
C SER A 125 -4.55 17.30 5.82
N ALA A 126 -5.23 17.66 6.91
CA ALA A 126 -4.93 17.14 8.24
C ALA A 126 -5.22 15.63 8.34
N ILE A 127 -6.31 15.15 7.74
CA ILE A 127 -6.64 13.73 7.65
C ILE A 127 -5.61 12.99 6.78
N ALA A 128 -5.22 13.57 5.64
CA ALA A 128 -4.17 13.04 4.77
C ALA A 128 -2.84 12.84 5.50
N ALA A 129 -2.43 13.84 6.30
CA ALA A 129 -1.20 13.79 7.09
C ALA A 129 -1.23 12.64 8.13
N LYS A 130 -2.36 12.47 8.84
CA LYS A 130 -2.53 11.35 9.79
C LYS A 130 -2.45 9.99 9.08
N LEU A 131 -3.06 9.88 7.90
CA LEU A 131 -3.08 8.64 7.14
C LEU A 131 -1.73 8.32 6.47
N ALA A 132 -0.93 9.34 6.18
CA ALA A 132 0.45 9.21 5.70
C ALA A 132 1.44 8.80 6.79
N GLY A 133 1.07 8.90 8.08
CA GLY A 133 1.92 8.44 9.18
C GLY A 133 2.38 6.98 8.98
N GLY A 134 3.66 6.71 9.26
CA GLY A 134 4.26 5.37 9.12
C GLY A 134 4.63 4.95 7.69
N LEU A 135 4.02 5.52 6.64
CA LEU A 135 4.42 5.24 5.25
C LEU A 135 5.88 5.63 4.95
N PRO A 136 6.40 6.79 5.44
CA PRO A 136 7.81 7.13 5.25
C PRO A 136 8.76 6.06 5.80
N PHE A 137 8.42 5.43 6.94
CA PHE A 137 9.23 4.36 7.50
C PHE A 137 9.25 3.14 6.58
N LEU A 138 8.09 2.69 6.06
CA LEU A 138 8.03 1.59 5.07
C LEU A 138 8.85 1.91 3.81
N ALA A 139 8.78 3.16 3.32
CA ALA A 139 9.55 3.60 2.17
C ALA A 139 11.06 3.55 2.47
N SER A 140 11.49 4.05 3.64
CA SER A 140 12.88 4.00 4.07
C SER A 140 13.38 2.56 4.26
N VAL A 141 12.58 1.68 4.87
CA VAL A 141 12.94 0.26 5.02
C VAL A 141 13.09 -0.40 3.65
N GLY A 142 12.09 -0.22 2.77
CA GLY A 142 12.13 -0.77 1.42
C GLY A 142 13.34 -0.30 0.60
N ALA A 143 13.77 0.94 0.77
CA ALA A 143 14.92 1.50 0.08
C ALA A 143 16.27 1.12 0.69
N THR A 144 16.37 1.01 2.02
CA THR A 144 17.67 0.85 2.71
C THR A 144 18.01 -0.60 3.08
N SER A 145 17.02 -1.47 3.32
CA SER A 145 17.25 -2.88 3.69
C SER A 145 18.13 -3.68 2.71
N PRO A 146 18.01 -3.52 1.38
CA PRO A 146 18.91 -4.22 0.45
C PRO A 146 20.37 -3.82 0.62
N PHE A 147 20.63 -2.53 0.87
CA PHE A 147 21.99 -2.01 1.08
C PHE A 147 22.56 -2.44 2.43
N ILE A 148 21.72 -2.56 3.46
CA ILE A 148 22.12 -3.11 4.76
C ILE A 148 22.50 -4.59 4.62
N GLY A 149 21.75 -5.37 3.84
CA GLY A 149 22.09 -6.76 3.52
C GLY A 149 23.41 -6.87 2.75
N LEU A 150 23.60 -6.03 1.73
CA LEU A 150 24.85 -5.93 0.97
C LEU A 150 26.05 -5.57 1.86
N LEU A 151 25.89 -4.63 2.79
CA LEU A 151 26.94 -4.32 3.77
C LEU A 151 27.33 -5.56 4.58
N GLY A 152 26.36 -6.38 4.99
CA GLY A 152 26.62 -7.64 5.68
C GLY A 152 27.49 -8.59 4.86
N THR A 153 27.28 -8.67 3.54
CA THR A 153 28.06 -9.56 2.68
C THR A 153 29.48 -9.05 2.46
N VAL A 154 29.64 -7.74 2.27
CA VAL A 154 30.95 -7.09 2.14
C VAL A 154 31.80 -7.35 3.37
N ILE A 155 31.23 -7.18 4.58
CA ILE A 155 31.94 -7.46 5.83
C ILE A 155 32.25 -8.95 5.99
N GLY A 156 31.30 -9.83 5.64
CA GLY A 156 31.51 -11.29 5.69
C GLY A 156 32.70 -11.73 4.83
N ILE A 157 32.71 -11.32 3.56
CA ILE A 157 33.78 -11.63 2.61
C ILE A 157 35.10 -10.99 3.07
N TYR A 158 35.08 -9.75 3.54
CA TYR A 158 36.27 -9.07 4.05
C TYR A 158 36.94 -9.84 5.19
N ARG A 159 36.17 -10.30 6.19
CA ARG A 159 36.71 -11.07 7.32
C ARG A 159 37.19 -12.45 6.92
N ALA A 160 36.53 -13.07 5.93
CA ALA A 160 36.97 -14.34 5.37
C ALA A 160 38.35 -14.21 4.70
N LEU A 161 38.53 -13.19 3.85
CA LEU A 161 39.79 -12.95 3.16
C LEU A 161 40.95 -12.66 4.12
N ILE A 162 40.70 -11.95 5.24
CA ILE A 162 41.72 -11.76 6.28
C ILE A 162 42.15 -13.10 6.88
N LYS A 163 41.21 -13.96 7.23
CA LYS A 163 41.52 -15.29 7.81
C LYS A 163 42.36 -16.14 6.85
N ILE A 164 42.02 -16.12 5.57
CA ILE A 164 42.75 -16.87 4.52
C ILE A 164 44.16 -16.29 4.33
N GLY A 165 44.28 -14.96 4.30
CA GLY A 165 45.58 -14.28 4.22
C GLY A 165 46.49 -14.57 5.41
N MET A 166 45.93 -14.67 6.62
CA MET A 166 46.67 -15.06 7.83
C MET A 166 47.07 -16.54 7.84
N ALA A 167 46.25 -17.43 7.25
CA ALA A 167 46.53 -18.86 7.18
C ALA A 167 47.60 -19.21 6.13
N GLY A 168 47.89 -18.32 5.18
CA GLY A 168 48.92 -18.51 4.16
C GLY A 168 48.59 -19.55 3.08
N SER A 169 47.41 -20.18 3.14
CA SER A 169 46.93 -21.16 2.17
C SER A 169 45.59 -20.70 1.59
N ALA A 170 45.61 -20.34 0.30
CA ALA A 170 44.41 -19.98 -0.44
C ALA A 170 43.95 -21.18 -1.27
N SER A 171 43.21 -22.11 -0.63
CA SER A 171 42.49 -23.16 -1.35
C SER A 171 41.08 -22.68 -1.72
N ILE A 172 40.52 -23.22 -2.82
CA ILE A 172 39.13 -22.92 -3.23
C ILE A 172 38.15 -23.27 -2.11
N ASP A 173 38.38 -24.38 -1.40
CA ASP A 173 37.54 -24.81 -0.28
C ASP A 173 37.55 -23.81 0.89
N ALA A 174 38.67 -23.12 1.11
CA ALA A 174 38.78 -22.09 2.15
C ALA A 174 38.00 -20.82 1.80
N VAL A 175 37.79 -20.52 0.52
CA VAL A 175 37.08 -19.32 0.05
C VAL A 175 35.59 -19.60 -0.19
N ALA A 176 35.24 -20.77 -0.71
CA ALA A 176 33.89 -21.07 -1.19
C ALA A 176 32.82 -21.00 -0.08
N GLY A 177 33.13 -21.49 1.12
CA GLY A 177 32.20 -21.48 2.26
C GLY A 177 31.85 -20.07 2.73
N PRO A 178 32.83 -19.26 3.16
CA PRO A 178 32.56 -17.91 3.66
C PRO A 178 31.88 -16.99 2.64
N VAL A 179 32.17 -17.16 1.35
CA VAL A 179 31.50 -16.42 0.28
C VAL A 179 30.03 -16.82 0.15
N GLY A 180 29.72 -18.12 0.15
CA GLY A 180 28.33 -18.60 0.11
C GLY A 180 27.52 -18.17 1.33
N GLU A 181 28.12 -18.23 2.52
CA GLU A 181 27.53 -17.79 3.77
C GLU A 181 27.23 -16.29 3.80
N ALA A 182 28.15 -15.47 3.27
CA ALA A 182 27.94 -14.03 3.16
C ALA A 182 26.70 -13.69 2.31
N LEU A 183 26.43 -14.43 1.23
CA LEU A 183 25.27 -14.17 0.35
C LEU A 183 23.91 -14.27 1.07
N ILE A 184 23.84 -15.00 2.18
CA ILE A 184 22.61 -15.12 2.98
C ILE A 184 22.18 -13.76 3.53
N MET A 185 23.12 -12.86 3.88
CA MET A 185 22.78 -11.52 4.39
C MET A 185 22.11 -10.63 3.33
N THR A 186 22.54 -10.71 2.07
CA THR A 186 21.83 -10.03 0.97
C THR A 186 20.42 -10.59 0.81
N ALA A 187 20.28 -11.92 0.84
CA ALA A 187 18.98 -12.57 0.70
C ALA A 187 18.01 -12.10 1.80
N ILE A 188 18.47 -12.01 3.05
CA ILE A 188 17.68 -11.48 4.17
C ILE A 188 17.33 -10.00 3.95
N GLY A 189 18.27 -9.17 3.50
CA GLY A 189 18.00 -7.77 3.18
C GLY A 189 16.89 -7.59 2.14
N LEU A 190 16.88 -8.44 1.09
CA LEU A 190 15.82 -8.47 0.09
C LEU A 190 14.49 -9.00 0.65
N LEU A 191 14.52 -10.05 1.47
CA LEU A 191 13.32 -10.58 2.14
C LEU A 191 12.64 -9.55 3.05
N VAL A 192 13.40 -8.63 3.64
CA VAL A 192 12.84 -7.50 4.41
C VAL A 192 12.33 -6.38 3.50
N ALA A 193 13.07 -6.06 2.44
CA ALA A 193 12.76 -4.94 1.56
C ALA A 193 11.48 -5.16 0.72
N VAL A 194 11.35 -6.34 0.11
CA VAL A 194 10.26 -6.61 -0.85
C VAL A 194 8.87 -6.45 -0.21
N PRO A 195 8.56 -7.07 0.95
CA PRO A 195 7.29 -6.86 1.62
C PRO A 195 7.05 -5.40 2.03
N ALA A 196 8.10 -4.69 2.46
CA ALA A 196 7.99 -3.29 2.88
C ALA A 196 7.60 -2.36 1.70
N VAL A 197 8.22 -2.54 0.53
CA VAL A 197 7.89 -1.78 -0.68
C VAL A 197 6.48 -2.09 -1.17
N LEU A 198 6.08 -3.36 -1.17
CA LEU A 198 4.72 -3.77 -1.55
C LEU A 198 3.67 -3.18 -0.60
N ALA A 199 3.93 -3.25 0.70
CA ALA A 199 3.09 -2.64 1.73
C ALA A 199 2.95 -1.13 1.53
N TYR A 200 4.06 -0.42 1.30
CA TYR A 200 4.06 1.02 1.05
C TYR A 200 3.17 1.39 -0.14
N ASN A 201 3.41 0.76 -1.30
CA ASN A 201 2.68 1.06 -2.53
C ASN A 201 1.18 0.77 -2.37
N TRP A 202 0.85 -0.34 -1.71
CA TRP A 202 -0.54 -0.74 -1.48
C TRP A 202 -1.28 0.20 -0.52
N LEU A 203 -0.66 0.55 0.62
CA LEU A 203 -1.22 1.51 1.57
C LEU A 203 -1.34 2.91 0.95
N GLN A 204 -0.37 3.32 0.15
CA GLN A 204 -0.42 4.62 -0.53
C GLN A 204 -1.57 4.69 -1.53
N SER A 205 -1.80 3.63 -2.32
CA SER A 205 -2.96 3.56 -3.22
C SER A 205 -4.29 3.63 -2.46
N ARG A 206 -4.38 2.95 -1.31
CA ARG A 206 -5.56 3.04 -0.42
C ARG A 206 -5.75 4.45 0.16
N ASN A 207 -4.68 5.13 0.54
CA ASN A 207 -4.74 6.52 1.01
C ASN A 207 -5.32 7.43 -0.07
N LYS A 208 -4.83 7.33 -1.32
CA LYS A 208 -5.36 8.11 -2.45
C LYS A 208 -6.86 7.87 -2.64
N ARG A 209 -7.31 6.61 -2.53
CA ARG A 209 -8.73 6.27 -2.62
C ARG A 209 -9.56 6.91 -1.49
N ILE A 210 -9.07 6.86 -0.25
CA ILE A 210 -9.74 7.50 0.90
C ILE A 210 -9.83 9.01 0.69
N LEU A 211 -8.75 9.65 0.26
CA LEU A 211 -8.73 11.10 -0.02
C LEU A 211 -9.68 11.49 -1.15
N ALA A 212 -9.77 10.69 -2.22
CA ALA A 212 -10.75 10.94 -3.28
C ALA A 212 -12.20 10.87 -2.77
N MET A 213 -12.51 9.93 -1.88
CA MET A 213 -13.84 9.87 -1.25
C MET A 213 -14.08 11.03 -0.28
N LEU A 214 -13.04 11.48 0.43
CA LEU A 214 -13.11 12.61 1.34
C LEU A 214 -13.37 13.91 0.60
N SER A 215 -12.66 14.14 -0.50
CA SER A 215 -12.86 15.28 -1.40
C SER A 215 -14.27 15.29 -2.01
N GLY A 216 -14.76 14.13 -2.49
CA GLY A 216 -16.14 14.04 -2.97
C GLY A 216 -17.18 14.37 -1.89
N PHE A 217 -16.98 13.85 -0.68
CA PHE A 217 -17.87 14.16 0.45
C PHE A 217 -17.77 15.62 0.92
N SER A 218 -16.59 16.22 0.83
CA SER A 218 -16.34 17.64 1.11
C SER A 218 -17.09 18.55 0.13
N THR A 219 -17.04 18.25 -1.17
CA THR A 219 -17.83 18.94 -2.19
C THR A 219 -19.33 18.81 -1.93
N ASP A 220 -19.79 17.61 -1.60
CA ASP A 220 -21.18 17.35 -1.22
C ASP A 220 -21.63 18.18 0.02
N LEU A 221 -20.76 18.25 1.03
CA LEU A 221 -20.99 19.01 2.25
C LEU A 221 -21.04 20.52 1.97
N GLN A 222 -20.12 21.03 1.15
CA GLN A 222 -20.11 22.42 0.71
C GLN A 222 -21.39 22.77 -0.04
N ALA A 223 -21.82 21.93 -1.00
CA ALA A 223 -23.07 22.14 -1.75
C ALA A 223 -24.30 22.15 -0.83
N TYR A 224 -24.36 21.25 0.15
CA TYR A 224 -25.45 21.23 1.14
C TYR A 224 -25.47 22.52 1.99
N ILE A 225 -24.31 22.97 2.48
CA ILE A 225 -24.21 24.16 3.34
C ILE A 225 -24.58 25.43 2.55
N THR A 226 -24.03 25.60 1.35
CA THR A 226 -24.29 26.78 0.51
C THR A 226 -25.74 26.82 0.00
N SER A 227 -26.38 25.66 -0.17
CA SER A 227 -27.79 25.57 -0.59
C SER A 227 -28.79 25.55 0.57
N ASP A 228 -28.35 25.77 1.81
CA ASP A 228 -29.19 25.70 3.02
C ASP A 228 -30.00 24.38 3.11
N GLY A 229 -29.39 23.27 2.68
CA GLY A 229 -29.96 21.93 2.73
C GLY A 229 -30.89 21.54 1.58
N GLN A 230 -31.03 22.39 0.55
CA GLN A 230 -31.83 22.10 -0.65
C GLN A 230 -31.15 21.04 -1.55
N ILE A 231 -29.81 21.05 -1.61
CA ILE A 231 -29.03 20.09 -2.40
C ILE A 231 -28.57 18.96 -1.48
N ARG A 232 -29.19 17.79 -1.63
CA ARG A 232 -28.71 16.54 -1.04
C ARG A 232 -28.03 15.72 -2.14
N PRO A 233 -26.80 15.22 -1.92
CA PRO A 233 -26.14 14.37 -2.89
C PRO A 233 -27.02 13.17 -3.17
N GLN A 234 -27.24 12.87 -4.45
CA GLN A 234 -27.92 11.64 -4.82
C GLN A 234 -26.99 10.48 -4.47
N THR A 235 -27.23 9.85 -3.32
CA THR A 235 -26.53 8.62 -2.94
C THR A 235 -26.76 7.64 -4.07
N MET A 236 -25.73 7.34 -4.90
CA MET A 236 -25.87 6.46 -6.06
C MET A 236 -26.70 5.23 -5.68
N SER A 237 -27.95 5.22 -6.15
CA SER A 237 -28.83 4.09 -5.97
C SER A 237 -28.28 2.96 -6.83
N LYS A 238 -28.25 1.75 -6.31
CA LYS A 238 -27.69 0.55 -6.98
C LYS A 238 -28.35 0.20 -8.33
N THR A 239 -29.32 1.00 -8.80
CA THR A 239 -30.10 0.77 -10.03
C THR A 239 -29.30 0.97 -11.32
N SER A 240 -28.20 1.73 -11.36
CA SER A 240 -27.50 2.02 -12.63
C SER A 240 -26.66 0.86 -13.19
N THR A 241 -26.39 -0.20 -12.43
CA THR A 241 -25.64 -1.37 -12.94
C THR A 241 -26.56 -2.45 -13.53
N GLN A 242 -27.87 -2.42 -13.26
CA GLN A 242 -28.78 -3.49 -13.72
C GLN A 242 -29.42 -3.22 -15.09
N ALA A 243 -29.32 -1.99 -15.61
CA ALA A 243 -29.83 -1.64 -16.95
C ALA A 243 -28.86 -1.97 -18.10
N ALA A 244 -27.58 -2.22 -17.81
CA ALA A 244 -26.58 -2.56 -18.83
C ALA A 244 -26.58 -4.05 -19.23
N GLY A 245 -27.24 -4.93 -18.48
CA GLY A 245 -27.26 -6.39 -18.73
C GLY A 245 -28.33 -6.87 -19.71
N THR A 246 -29.36 -6.06 -20.01
CA THR A 246 -30.53 -6.49 -20.79
C THR A 246 -30.47 -6.07 -22.26
N ALA A 247 -29.54 -5.18 -22.64
CA ALA A 247 -29.42 -4.69 -24.03
C ALA A 247 -28.59 -5.61 -24.96
N ALA A 248 -27.99 -6.70 -24.44
CA ALA A 248 -27.08 -7.57 -25.22
C ALA A 248 -27.73 -8.88 -25.72
N LYS A 249 -29.07 -8.97 -25.76
CA LYS A 249 -29.79 -10.11 -26.34
C LYS A 249 -30.82 -9.66 -27.38
N THR A 250 -30.35 -9.23 -28.54
CA THR A 250 -31.09 -9.36 -29.80
C THR A 250 -30.23 -10.11 -30.81
N ALA A 251 -30.89 -11.08 -31.45
CA ALA A 251 -30.36 -12.25 -32.14
C ALA A 251 -29.58 -11.97 -33.44
N PRO A 252 -28.81 -12.95 -33.97
CA PRO A 252 -27.95 -12.77 -35.14
C PRO A 252 -28.76 -12.76 -36.45
N ALA A 253 -28.50 -11.79 -37.31
CA ALA A 253 -29.06 -11.71 -38.65
C ALA A 253 -28.48 -12.82 -39.55
N ALA A 254 -29.35 -13.71 -40.02
CA ALA A 254 -29.06 -14.73 -41.02
C ALA A 254 -28.81 -14.11 -42.40
N ALA A 255 -27.84 -14.69 -43.11
CA ALA A 255 -27.42 -14.30 -44.44
C ALA A 255 -28.19 -15.04 -45.56
N LYS A 256 -28.02 -14.50 -46.79
CA LYS A 256 -28.12 -15.08 -48.17
C LYS A 256 -29.41 -14.76 -49.01
N PRO A 257 -29.35 -14.78 -50.37
CA PRO A 257 -28.58 -13.88 -51.29
C PRO A 257 -29.33 -13.41 -52.58
N ALA A 258 -28.72 -12.42 -53.26
CA ALA A 258 -28.57 -12.17 -54.73
C ALA A 258 -29.72 -12.34 -55.77
N GLY A 259 -29.81 -11.33 -56.67
CA GLY A 259 -30.46 -11.31 -58.01
C GLY A 259 -31.52 -10.19 -58.12
N SER A 260 -31.65 -9.34 -59.15
CA SER A 260 -31.11 -9.23 -60.51
C SER A 260 -31.59 -7.92 -61.15
N ALA A 261 -30.81 -7.37 -62.09
CA ALA A 261 -31.16 -6.57 -63.30
C ALA A 261 -31.94 -5.23 -63.18
N THR A 262 -31.39 -4.07 -63.57
CA THR A 262 -31.18 -3.44 -64.90
C THR A 262 -32.32 -2.50 -65.38
N THR A 263 -31.93 -1.25 -65.67
CA THR A 263 -32.35 -0.33 -66.76
C THR A 263 -33.54 0.66 -66.65
N THR A 264 -33.19 1.93 -66.94
CA THR A 264 -33.91 2.98 -67.73
C THR A 264 -35.12 3.63 -67.03
N THR A 265 -35.23 4.96 -66.89
CA THR A 265 -35.36 5.92 -68.00
C THR A 265 -35.35 7.39 -67.50
N ALA A 266 -34.47 8.18 -68.11
CA ALA A 266 -34.52 9.58 -68.57
C ALA A 266 -35.44 10.69 -68.00
N LYS A 267 -34.85 11.91 -68.11
CA LYS A 267 -35.39 13.29 -68.23
C LYS A 267 -35.87 13.95 -66.93
N LYS A 268 -35.45 15.17 -66.61
CA LYS A 268 -35.21 16.33 -67.49
C LYS A 268 -34.17 17.26 -66.89
#